data_AF-A0A1S1V5J8-F1
#
_entry.id   AF-A0A1S1V5J8-F1
#
_cell.length_a   1.000
_cell.length_b   1.000
_cell.length_c   1.000
_cell.angle_alpha   90.00
_cell.angle_beta   90.00
_cell.angle_gamma   90.00
#
_symmetry.space_group_name_H-M   'P 1'
#
loop_
_entity.id
_entity.type
_entity.pdbx_description
1 polymer ?
#
loop_
_entity_poly.entity_id
_entity_poly.type
_entity_poly.pdbx_seq_one_letter_code
_entity_poly.pdbx_strand_id
1 'polypeptide(L)'
;MVMKVYHKNTDITDIVENLNWSGDYKQVARKVSMNIVVSPSDHYLPRVNIAMGDMIQVFIDAKEIFRGYVFFKEKSIDGSQMSVTVYDGLIYLLKSKATYNVKGETPGALTKRICKEFGIELRHAIEGSPITRIFEGVELYNIIMTAYTMEYEKTGKPYMPIMEEGKLRIIEKGTTIAKYTLDAGVNLLNATYSESMEDSINRVQIYSEEGAHIGTVNLPESEGVVGILQDVYKAEKGADATARAKAMLQGIGKSAKVEALGDLNCIAGNAVVIREAYTGLQGLFWIDTDEHRLEGGQHFMSLGLAYKNLMDEQNAGSDPEEERASGGSFNGTASANVSQAVLKWKPTIEKYAKQFGVSEYVPLIMALTMQESGGRYADVMQASECGYNTRFSRAPNSITDSDYSIWCGVQEFRDAINKAGVKSPSDMQNIKLALQGYNFGPAWVPWAKARGGYSKANAKEFSRIWAEKMGWSKYGDVNYVDHVLRYYTVTEGSSSSSATGKRQAFIKAAESFAGWKYSQEFRMTNWAVDCSSLVGRAMVKAGLTQNAQMTTGTIPGDSRFQRINKSQLKPGDILWQSGHVGVFLGNNRLIEAATPSQGVVYSKLGNRFTCGYRIRGIDG
;
A
#
# COMPACT_ATOMS: atom_id res chain seq x y z
N MET A 1 9.29 -17.89 -39.23
CA MET A 1 8.68 -17.76 -37.89
C MET A 1 7.18 -17.89 -38.04
N VAL A 2 6.59 -18.90 -37.43
CA VAL A 2 5.14 -19.11 -37.37
C VAL A 2 4.70 -18.93 -35.92
N MET A 3 3.98 -17.85 -35.65
CA MET A 3 3.32 -17.62 -34.36
C MET A 3 2.01 -18.38 -34.33
N LYS A 4 1.68 -19.00 -33.19
CA LYS A 4 0.34 -19.49 -32.91
C LYS A 4 -0.15 -19.04 -31.55
N VAL A 5 -1.40 -18.60 -31.48
CA VAL A 5 -2.07 -18.22 -30.24
C VAL A 5 -3.26 -19.14 -30.03
N TYR A 6 -3.27 -19.84 -28.89
CA TYR A 6 -4.35 -20.73 -28.50
C TYR A 6 -5.11 -20.13 -27.32
N HIS A 7 -6.43 -20.05 -27.45
CA HIS A 7 -7.33 -19.78 -26.34
C HIS A 7 -7.95 -21.09 -25.86
N LYS A 8 -7.59 -21.51 -24.65
CA LYS A 8 -7.82 -22.87 -24.13
C LYS A 8 -7.18 -23.93 -25.04
N ASN A 9 -7.89 -24.35 -26.08
CA ASN A 9 -7.41 -25.32 -27.08
C ASN A 9 -7.76 -24.91 -28.53
N THR A 10 -8.36 -23.73 -28.71
CA THR A 10 -8.78 -23.22 -30.02
C THR A 10 -7.69 -22.32 -30.56
N ASP A 11 -7.23 -22.59 -31.78
CA ASP A 11 -6.32 -21.71 -32.51
C ASP A 11 -7.07 -20.41 -32.87
N ILE A 12 -6.61 -19.28 -32.33
CA ILE A 12 -7.18 -17.95 -32.57
C ILE A 12 -6.19 -17.04 -33.31
N THR A 13 -5.13 -17.60 -33.89
CA THR A 13 -4.03 -16.85 -34.50
C THR A 13 -4.52 -15.85 -35.56
N ASP A 14 -5.47 -16.27 -36.41
CA ASP A 14 -5.94 -15.48 -37.55
C ASP A 14 -6.68 -14.19 -37.17
N ILE A 15 -7.09 -14.05 -35.91
CA ILE A 15 -7.77 -12.86 -35.39
C ILE A 15 -6.92 -12.05 -34.43
N VAL A 16 -5.66 -12.44 -34.20
CA VAL A 16 -4.69 -11.68 -33.39
C VAL A 16 -3.89 -10.79 -34.32
N GLU A 17 -4.05 -9.47 -34.19
CA GLU A 17 -3.41 -8.50 -35.08
C GLU A 17 -1.97 -8.19 -34.67
N ASN A 18 -1.76 -8.01 -33.36
CA ASN A 18 -0.44 -7.81 -32.77
C ASN A 18 -0.33 -8.56 -31.45
N LEU A 19 0.91 -8.93 -31.12
CA LEU A 19 1.24 -9.55 -29.85
C LEU A 19 2.52 -8.94 -29.29
N ASN A 20 2.44 -8.48 -28.06
CA ASN A 20 3.57 -8.02 -27.29
C ASN A 20 3.77 -8.94 -26.09
N TRP A 21 4.92 -9.61 -26.02
CA TRP A 21 5.33 -10.47 -24.92
C TRP A 21 6.49 -9.82 -24.17
N SER A 22 6.30 -9.53 -22.89
CA SER A 22 7.27 -8.76 -22.11
C SER A 22 7.55 -9.37 -20.74
N GLY A 23 8.72 -9.06 -20.18
CA GLY A 23 9.09 -9.40 -18.82
C GLY A 23 10.04 -8.39 -18.18
N ASP A 24 10.05 -8.39 -16.86
CA ASP A 24 10.93 -7.59 -16.01
C ASP A 24 11.18 -8.40 -14.74
N TYR A 25 12.45 -8.61 -14.39
CA TYR A 25 12.82 -9.44 -13.24
C TYR A 25 12.26 -8.94 -11.90
N LYS A 26 11.91 -7.65 -11.79
CA LYS A 26 11.27 -7.04 -10.61
C LYS A 26 9.75 -7.04 -10.66
N GLN A 27 9.15 -7.10 -11.86
CA GLN A 27 7.69 -7.23 -12.00
C GLN A 27 7.21 -8.68 -11.90
N VAL A 28 8.14 -9.64 -11.91
CA VAL A 28 7.96 -11.07 -11.63
C VAL A 28 7.16 -11.82 -12.68
N ALA A 29 5.90 -11.45 -12.91
CA ALA A 29 5.00 -12.10 -13.85
C ALA A 29 5.23 -11.58 -15.27
N ARG A 30 5.48 -12.48 -16.22
CA ARG A 30 5.53 -12.10 -17.64
C ARG A 30 4.14 -11.78 -18.14
N LYS A 31 4.07 -10.89 -19.12
CA LYS A 31 2.83 -10.35 -19.66
C LYS A 31 2.76 -10.58 -21.17
N VAL A 32 1.57 -10.93 -21.64
CA VAL A 32 1.20 -10.81 -23.04
C VAL A 32 0.09 -9.78 -23.17
N SER A 33 0.31 -8.77 -24.01
CA SER A 33 -0.71 -7.83 -24.45
C SER A 33 -0.96 -8.06 -25.93
N MET A 34 -2.22 -8.24 -26.31
CA MET A 34 -2.60 -8.53 -27.69
C MET A 34 -3.88 -7.80 -28.08
N ASN A 35 -3.95 -7.40 -29.34
CA ASN A 35 -5.17 -6.85 -29.94
C ASN A 35 -5.85 -7.92 -30.78
N ILE A 36 -7.12 -8.18 -30.47
CA ILE A 36 -7.94 -9.17 -31.17
C ILE A 36 -8.96 -8.45 -32.03
N VAL A 37 -9.00 -8.79 -33.31
CA VAL A 37 -9.98 -8.26 -34.25
C VAL A 37 -11.37 -8.72 -33.85
N VAL A 38 -12.28 -7.76 -33.68
CA VAL A 38 -13.67 -8.02 -33.32
C VAL A 38 -14.59 -7.11 -34.14
N SER A 39 -15.69 -7.66 -34.63
CA SER A 39 -16.70 -6.90 -35.36
C SER A 39 -18.11 -7.33 -34.95
N PRO A 40 -19.02 -6.38 -34.68
CA PRO A 40 -20.42 -6.72 -34.42
C PRO A 40 -21.20 -7.04 -35.72
N SER A 41 -20.71 -6.60 -36.88
CA SER A 41 -21.42 -6.65 -38.16
C SER A 41 -20.82 -7.63 -39.17
N ASP A 42 -19.55 -8.03 -39.01
CA ASP A 42 -18.91 -8.97 -39.93
C ASP A 42 -19.33 -10.40 -39.59
N HIS A 43 -20.04 -11.03 -40.54
CA HIS A 43 -20.52 -12.41 -40.40
C HIS A 43 -19.41 -13.45 -40.61
N TYR A 44 -18.35 -13.11 -41.33
CA TYR A 44 -17.27 -14.03 -41.67
C TYR A 44 -16.16 -14.05 -40.60
N LEU A 45 -16.15 -13.05 -39.69
CA LEU A 45 -15.20 -13.02 -38.59
C LEU A 45 -15.58 -14.05 -37.51
N PRO A 46 -14.65 -14.97 -37.13
CA PRO A 46 -14.89 -15.92 -36.05
C PRO A 46 -15.23 -15.23 -34.73
N ARG A 47 -16.32 -15.67 -34.08
CA ARG A 47 -16.71 -15.16 -32.76
C ARG A 47 -15.95 -15.90 -31.67
N VAL A 48 -14.98 -15.23 -31.06
CA VAL A 48 -14.24 -15.76 -29.92
C VAL A 48 -14.72 -15.11 -28.62
N ASN A 49 -15.14 -15.94 -27.67
CA ASN A 49 -15.57 -15.49 -26.34
C ASN A 49 -14.46 -15.72 -25.31
N ILE A 50 -13.60 -14.72 -25.13
CA ILE A 50 -12.52 -14.75 -24.14
C ILE A 50 -13.05 -14.22 -22.79
N ALA A 51 -13.17 -15.09 -21.79
CA ALA A 51 -13.58 -14.70 -20.44
C ALA A 51 -12.37 -14.29 -19.58
N MET A 52 -12.64 -13.57 -18.47
CA MET A 52 -11.61 -13.30 -17.45
C MET A 52 -11.16 -14.62 -16.83
N GLY A 53 -9.85 -14.77 -16.62
CA GLY A 53 -9.24 -15.99 -16.12
C GLY A 53 -9.08 -17.11 -17.15
N ASP A 54 -9.53 -16.94 -18.40
CA ASP A 54 -9.29 -17.94 -19.44
C ASP A 54 -7.79 -18.06 -19.75
N MET A 55 -7.35 -19.28 -20.07
CA MET A 55 -5.97 -19.58 -20.44
C MET A 55 -5.68 -19.16 -21.89
N ILE A 56 -4.54 -18.49 -22.09
CA ILE A 56 -3.93 -18.24 -23.39
C ILE A 56 -2.54 -18.88 -23.43
N GLN A 57 -2.22 -19.55 -24.54
CA GLN A 57 -0.89 -20.07 -24.85
C GLN A 57 -0.38 -19.43 -26.13
N VAL A 58 0.92 -19.13 -26.15
CA VAL A 58 1.60 -18.57 -27.32
C VAL A 58 2.76 -19.48 -27.69
N PHE A 59 2.82 -19.84 -28.97
CA PHE A 59 3.85 -20.66 -29.56
C PHE A 59 4.54 -19.90 -30.68
N ILE A 60 5.84 -20.14 -30.84
CA ILE A 60 6.61 -19.68 -31.98
C ILE A 60 7.42 -20.87 -32.50
N ASP A 61 7.24 -21.20 -33.78
CA ASP A 61 7.91 -22.35 -34.43
C ASP A 61 7.77 -23.65 -33.60
N ALA A 62 6.54 -23.90 -33.13
CA ALA A 62 6.14 -25.02 -32.27
C ALA A 62 6.70 -25.04 -30.83
N LYS A 63 7.55 -24.07 -30.45
CA LYS A 63 7.99 -23.89 -29.06
C LYS A 63 6.97 -23.06 -28.29
N GLU A 64 6.48 -23.56 -27.17
CA GLU A 64 5.68 -22.76 -26.24
C GLU A 64 6.57 -21.68 -25.60
N ILE A 65 6.23 -20.41 -25.80
CA ILE A 65 6.96 -19.28 -25.21
C ILE A 65 6.23 -18.68 -24.01
N PHE A 66 4.91 -18.87 -23.94
CA PHE A 66 4.10 -18.27 -22.89
C PHE A 66 2.82 -19.06 -22.64
N ARG A 67 2.43 -19.14 -21.37
CA ARG A 67 1.13 -19.63 -20.92
C ARG A 67 0.67 -18.80 -19.74
N GLY A 68 -0.53 -18.23 -19.84
CA GLY A 68 -1.06 -17.33 -18.82
C GLY A 68 -2.57 -17.22 -18.83
N TYR A 69 -3.08 -16.36 -17.96
CA TYR A 69 -4.51 -16.17 -17.70
C TYR A 69 -4.92 -14.72 -17.99
N VAL A 70 -6.12 -14.54 -18.53
CA VAL A 70 -6.65 -13.21 -18.89
C VAL A 70 -7.01 -12.42 -17.63
N PHE A 71 -6.37 -11.26 -17.43
CA PHE A 71 -6.62 -10.38 -16.28
C PHE A 71 -7.34 -9.08 -16.66
N PHE A 72 -7.25 -8.67 -17.92
CA PHE A 72 -7.89 -7.45 -18.39
C PHE A 72 -8.34 -7.62 -19.83
N LYS A 73 -9.49 -7.00 -20.14
CA LYS A 73 -10.05 -6.93 -21.48
C LYS A 73 -10.85 -5.66 -21.63
N GLU A 74 -10.66 -4.99 -22.75
CA GLU A 74 -11.36 -3.77 -23.09
C GLU A 74 -11.81 -3.81 -24.54
N LYS A 75 -13.00 -3.27 -24.79
CA LYS A 75 -13.57 -3.10 -26.12
C LYS A 75 -14.33 -1.78 -26.16
N SER A 76 -14.07 -0.99 -27.19
CA SER A 76 -14.80 0.26 -27.47
C SER A 76 -15.88 0.04 -28.53
N ILE A 77 -16.95 0.83 -28.50
CA ILE A 77 -17.96 0.87 -29.57
C ILE A 77 -17.38 1.46 -30.86
N ASP A 78 -16.41 2.36 -30.73
CA ASP A 78 -15.76 3.06 -31.84
C ASP A 78 -14.52 2.30 -32.36
N GLY A 79 -14.25 1.10 -31.84
CA GLY A 79 -13.09 0.28 -32.19
C GLY A 79 -13.45 -1.07 -32.82
N SER A 80 -12.63 -1.52 -33.75
CA SER A 80 -12.68 -2.87 -34.35
C SER A 80 -11.75 -3.89 -33.66
N GLN A 81 -11.17 -3.49 -32.53
CA GLN A 81 -10.21 -4.29 -31.76
C GLN A 81 -10.64 -4.43 -30.31
N MET A 82 -10.28 -5.56 -29.71
CA MET A 82 -10.41 -5.85 -28.29
C MET A 82 -9.02 -6.04 -27.71
N SER A 83 -8.62 -5.16 -26.79
CA SER A 83 -7.35 -5.25 -26.10
C SER A 83 -7.46 -6.29 -24.99
N VAL A 84 -6.51 -7.24 -24.95
CA VAL A 84 -6.47 -8.30 -23.94
C VAL A 84 -5.09 -8.33 -23.28
N THR A 85 -5.07 -8.33 -21.94
CA THR A 85 -3.85 -8.51 -21.16
C THR A 85 -3.90 -9.82 -20.40
N VAL A 86 -2.84 -10.61 -20.55
CA VAL A 86 -2.65 -11.93 -20.00
C VAL A 86 -1.37 -11.92 -19.16
N TYR A 87 -1.42 -12.47 -17.96
CA TYR A 87 -0.22 -12.69 -17.14
C TYR A 87 0.04 -14.18 -16.96
N ASP A 88 1.31 -14.57 -16.85
CA ASP A 88 1.66 -15.92 -16.44
C ASP A 88 1.22 -16.22 -14.97
N GLY A 89 1.42 -17.46 -14.54
CA GLY A 89 1.00 -17.90 -13.20
C GLY A 89 1.66 -17.18 -12.01
N LEU A 90 2.78 -16.46 -12.20
CA LEU A 90 3.44 -15.75 -11.09
C LEU A 90 2.62 -14.55 -10.60
N ILE A 91 1.67 -14.05 -11.40
CA ILE A 91 0.77 -12.98 -10.98
C ILE A 91 0.01 -13.33 -9.70
N TYR A 92 -0.29 -14.61 -9.49
CA TYR A 92 -0.98 -15.06 -8.28
C TYR A 92 -0.09 -14.97 -7.04
N LEU A 93 1.24 -15.07 -7.18
CA LEU A 93 2.17 -14.86 -6.07
C LEU A 93 2.22 -13.39 -5.63
N LEU A 94 2.04 -12.46 -6.58
CA LEU A 94 1.97 -11.02 -6.31
C LEU A 94 0.61 -10.57 -5.76
N LYS A 95 -0.48 -11.25 -6.15
CA LYS A 95 -1.85 -10.86 -5.76
C LYS A 95 -2.39 -11.60 -4.54
N SER A 96 -1.68 -12.64 -4.07
CA SER A 96 -2.08 -13.42 -2.90
C SER A 96 -1.18 -13.13 -1.70
N LYS A 97 -1.78 -13.04 -0.52
CA LYS A 97 -1.08 -12.82 0.76
C LYS A 97 -1.32 -13.98 1.70
N ALA A 98 -0.32 -14.32 2.49
CA ALA A 98 -0.38 -15.38 3.48
C ALA A 98 0.42 -15.04 4.74
N THR A 99 0.18 -15.82 5.78
CA THR A 99 0.93 -15.80 7.03
C THR A 99 1.61 -17.16 7.21
N TYR A 100 2.91 -17.15 7.47
CA TYR A 100 3.69 -18.36 7.73
C TYR A 100 4.60 -18.18 8.94
N ASN A 101 4.72 -19.22 9.74
CA ASN A 101 5.77 -19.34 10.75
C ASN A 101 6.74 -20.42 10.28
N VAL A 102 7.83 -20.01 9.64
CA VAL A 102 8.83 -20.89 9.04
C VAL A 102 9.89 -21.19 10.10
N LYS A 103 10.15 -22.47 10.37
CA LYS A 103 11.11 -22.91 11.39
C LYS A 103 12.01 -24.01 10.84
N GLY A 104 13.26 -23.64 10.53
CA GLY A 104 14.25 -24.58 10.01
C GLY A 104 13.87 -25.21 8.67
N GLU A 105 13.09 -24.50 7.83
CA GLU A 105 12.68 -24.98 6.50
C GLU A 105 13.59 -24.35 5.44
N THR A 106 13.97 -25.10 4.41
CA THR A 106 14.78 -24.59 3.30
C THR A 106 13.93 -23.74 2.33
N PRO A 107 14.52 -22.83 1.53
CA PRO A 107 13.80 -22.05 0.52
C PRO A 107 13.02 -22.93 -0.48
N GLY A 108 13.63 -24.05 -0.91
CA GLY A 108 13.01 -25.02 -1.80
C GLY A 108 11.78 -25.70 -1.18
N ALA A 109 11.89 -26.18 0.06
CA ALA A 109 10.78 -26.79 0.79
C ALA A 109 9.63 -25.78 1.04
N LEU A 110 9.95 -24.57 1.48
CA LEU A 110 8.98 -23.50 1.68
C LEU A 110 8.22 -23.17 0.39
N THR A 111 8.95 -23.01 -0.72
CA THR A 111 8.36 -22.77 -2.05
C THR A 111 7.40 -23.89 -2.43
N LYS A 112 7.82 -25.15 -2.28
CA LYS A 112 6.99 -26.33 -2.57
C LYS A 112 5.73 -26.39 -1.73
N ARG A 113 5.82 -26.02 -0.45
CA ARG A 113 4.67 -25.96 0.45
C ARG A 113 3.68 -24.87 0.04
N ILE A 114 4.17 -23.65 -0.24
CA ILE A 114 3.35 -22.53 -0.74
C ILE A 114 2.65 -22.92 -2.05
N CYS A 115 3.40 -23.46 -3.01
CA CYS A 115 2.85 -23.88 -4.29
C CYS A 115 1.72 -24.92 -4.12
N LYS A 116 1.91 -25.91 -3.25
CA LYS A 116 0.89 -26.92 -2.95
C LYS A 116 -0.37 -26.32 -2.32
N GLU A 117 -0.23 -25.41 -1.36
CA GLU A 117 -1.36 -24.79 -0.65
C GLU A 117 -2.21 -23.89 -1.57
N PHE A 118 -1.56 -23.19 -2.51
CA PHE A 118 -2.21 -22.26 -3.44
C PHE A 118 -2.58 -22.90 -4.79
N GLY A 119 -2.36 -24.20 -4.96
CA GLY A 119 -2.68 -24.90 -6.21
C GLY A 119 -1.81 -24.47 -7.40
N ILE A 120 -0.60 -24.00 -7.15
CA ILE A 120 0.38 -23.63 -8.18
C ILE A 120 1.23 -24.85 -8.49
N GLU A 121 1.24 -25.30 -9.74
CA GLU A 121 2.09 -26.43 -10.14
C GLU A 121 3.57 -26.04 -10.05
N LEU A 122 4.35 -26.80 -9.26
CA LEU A 122 5.79 -26.61 -9.14
C LEU A 122 6.52 -27.59 -10.06
N ARG A 123 7.39 -27.06 -10.93
CA ARG A 123 8.34 -27.83 -11.71
C ARG A 123 9.57 -28.18 -10.90
N HIS A 124 10.22 -27.17 -10.33
CA HIS A 124 11.44 -27.32 -9.54
C HIS A 124 11.67 -26.10 -8.65
N ALA A 125 12.11 -26.32 -7.42
CA ALA A 125 12.58 -25.27 -6.52
C ALA A 125 13.99 -25.64 -6.07
N ILE A 126 14.89 -24.66 -6.04
CA ILE A 126 16.29 -24.88 -5.66
C ILE A 126 16.35 -24.98 -4.13
N GLU A 127 16.95 -26.07 -3.62
CA GLU A 127 17.17 -26.21 -2.19
C GLU A 127 18.31 -25.29 -1.71
N GLY A 128 18.29 -24.97 -0.41
CA GLY A 128 19.27 -24.10 0.21
C GLY A 128 19.36 -24.35 1.71
N SER A 129 19.93 -23.39 2.43
CA SER A 129 20.09 -23.48 3.88
C SER A 129 18.75 -23.29 4.59
N PRO A 130 18.48 -24.01 5.70
CA PRO A 130 17.30 -23.77 6.52
C PRO A 130 17.17 -22.32 6.97
N ILE A 131 15.94 -21.81 6.95
CA ILE A 131 15.57 -20.48 7.44
C ILE A 131 14.54 -20.58 8.56
N THR A 132 14.55 -19.56 9.41
CA THR A 132 13.57 -19.41 10.48
C THR A 132 13.07 -17.97 10.43
N ARG A 133 11.79 -17.78 10.11
CA ARG A 133 11.20 -16.45 9.88
C ARG A 133 9.69 -16.49 9.96
N ILE A 134 9.11 -15.43 10.51
CA ILE A 134 7.67 -15.23 10.63
C ILE A 134 7.22 -14.23 9.57
N PHE A 135 6.25 -14.60 8.75
CA PHE A 135 5.65 -13.76 7.73
C PHE A 135 4.18 -13.53 8.10
N GLU A 136 3.72 -12.29 8.17
CA GLU A 136 2.34 -11.94 8.52
C GLU A 136 1.67 -11.12 7.41
N GLY A 137 0.67 -11.69 6.74
CA GLY A 137 -0.06 -11.01 5.66
C GLY A 137 0.83 -10.55 4.50
N VAL A 138 1.90 -11.29 4.22
CA VAL A 138 2.91 -10.96 3.21
C VAL A 138 2.53 -11.60 1.87
N GLU A 139 2.85 -10.93 0.76
CA GLU A 139 2.67 -11.48 -0.58
C GLU A 139 3.52 -12.74 -0.77
N LEU A 140 2.97 -13.78 -1.40
CA LEU A 140 3.65 -15.07 -1.54
C LEU A 140 5.01 -14.93 -2.23
N TYR A 141 5.10 -14.05 -3.22
CA TYR A 141 6.36 -13.72 -3.90
C TYR A 141 7.42 -13.24 -2.89
N ASN A 142 7.08 -12.27 -2.05
CA ASN A 142 8.01 -11.71 -1.06
C ASN A 142 8.42 -12.76 -0.02
N ILE A 143 7.53 -13.69 0.34
CA ILE A 143 7.86 -14.79 1.25
C ILE A 143 8.90 -15.72 0.62
N ILE A 144 8.64 -16.19 -0.61
CA ILE A 144 9.56 -17.06 -1.36
C ILE A 144 10.89 -16.37 -1.56
N MET A 145 10.87 -15.13 -2.05
CA MET A 145 12.09 -14.40 -2.37
C MET A 145 12.88 -14.00 -1.14
N THR A 146 12.25 -13.72 0.00
CA THR A 146 13.01 -13.49 1.24
C THR A 146 13.84 -14.71 1.62
N ALA A 147 13.29 -15.92 1.47
CA ALA A 147 14.04 -17.15 1.75
C ALA A 147 15.24 -17.31 0.80
N TYR A 148 15.07 -16.99 -0.49
CA TYR A 148 16.17 -17.04 -1.45
C TYR A 148 17.15 -15.86 -1.28
N THR A 149 16.74 -14.69 -0.81
CA THR A 149 17.66 -13.59 -0.45
C THR A 149 18.62 -14.04 0.64
N MET A 150 18.10 -14.70 1.69
CA MET A 150 18.93 -15.24 2.78
C MET A 150 19.92 -16.33 2.29
N GLU A 151 19.59 -17.04 1.21
CA GLU A 151 20.50 -18.00 0.58
C GLU A 151 21.51 -17.31 -0.35
N TYR A 152 21.08 -16.26 -1.06
CA TYR A 152 21.94 -15.41 -1.88
C TYR A 152 23.01 -14.72 -1.02
N GLU A 153 22.65 -14.19 0.16
CA GLU A 153 23.59 -13.59 1.11
C GLU A 153 24.72 -14.56 1.54
N LYS A 154 24.45 -15.88 1.53
CA LYS A 154 25.43 -16.92 1.89
C LYS A 154 26.26 -17.40 0.70
N THR A 155 25.66 -17.48 -0.48
CA THR A 155 26.22 -18.18 -1.63
C THR A 155 26.69 -17.26 -2.76
N GLY A 156 26.21 -16.02 -2.79
CA GLY A 156 26.39 -15.07 -3.89
C GLY A 156 25.65 -15.45 -5.18
N LYS A 157 24.77 -16.47 -5.14
CA LYS A 157 24.03 -16.95 -6.32
C LYS A 157 22.66 -16.28 -6.43
N PRO A 158 22.39 -15.49 -7.48
CA PRO A 158 21.11 -14.80 -7.61
C PRO A 158 20.01 -15.78 -8.06
N TYR A 159 18.83 -15.70 -7.45
CA TYR A 159 17.70 -16.57 -7.76
C TYR A 159 16.53 -15.79 -8.38
N MET A 160 15.73 -16.46 -9.20
CA MET A 160 14.54 -15.87 -9.81
C MET A 160 13.45 -16.94 -10.04
N PRO A 161 12.18 -16.67 -9.71
CA PRO A 161 11.07 -17.51 -10.11
C PRO A 161 10.67 -17.22 -11.56
N ILE A 162 10.40 -18.28 -12.33
CA ILE A 162 9.87 -18.20 -13.70
C ILE A 162 8.71 -19.17 -13.88
N MET A 163 7.91 -18.97 -14.92
CA MET A 163 6.94 -19.97 -15.38
C MET A 163 7.49 -20.73 -16.59
N GLU A 164 7.44 -22.05 -16.54
CA GLU A 164 7.83 -22.94 -17.63
C GLU A 164 6.71 -23.96 -17.90
N GLU A 165 6.02 -23.78 -19.05
CA GLU A 165 4.85 -24.55 -19.46
C GLU A 165 3.73 -24.55 -18.41
N GLY A 166 3.47 -23.39 -17.80
CA GLY A 166 2.46 -23.23 -16.74
C GLY A 166 2.88 -23.72 -15.35
N LYS A 167 4.13 -24.15 -15.17
CA LYS A 167 4.66 -24.60 -13.88
C LYS A 167 5.73 -23.65 -13.37
N LEU A 168 5.69 -23.33 -12.08
CA LEU A 168 6.69 -22.50 -11.42
C LEU A 168 8.03 -23.22 -11.37
N ARG A 169 9.11 -22.54 -11.73
CA ARG A 169 10.49 -23.01 -11.54
C ARG A 169 11.32 -21.90 -10.89
N ILE A 170 12.10 -22.24 -9.87
CA ILE A 170 13.15 -21.36 -9.37
C ILE A 170 14.44 -21.66 -10.13
N ILE A 171 15.10 -20.62 -10.64
CA ILE A 171 16.35 -20.70 -11.40
C ILE A 171 17.46 -19.90 -10.73
N GLU A 172 18.71 -20.25 -11.02
CA GLU A 172 19.85 -19.36 -10.82
C GLU A 172 19.90 -18.34 -11.98
N LYS A 173 19.68 -17.07 -11.66
CA LYS A 173 19.55 -15.97 -12.63
C LYS A 173 20.89 -15.70 -13.32
N GLY A 174 20.86 -15.41 -14.62
CA GLY A 174 22.01 -14.99 -15.40
C GLY A 174 22.99 -16.11 -15.79
N THR A 175 22.65 -17.38 -15.52
CA THR A 175 23.43 -18.56 -15.95
C THR A 175 23.25 -18.89 -17.43
N THR A 176 22.12 -18.47 -18.01
CA THR A 176 21.83 -18.67 -19.43
C THR A 176 22.29 -17.46 -20.23
N ILE A 177 23.27 -17.69 -21.12
CA ILE A 177 23.71 -16.69 -22.10
C ILE A 177 23.04 -17.03 -23.43
N ALA A 178 22.29 -16.06 -23.97
CA ALA A 178 21.71 -16.18 -25.29
C ALA A 178 22.82 -16.44 -26.32
N LYS A 179 22.64 -17.47 -27.15
CA LYS A 179 23.58 -17.77 -28.25
C LYS A 179 23.59 -16.67 -29.32
N TYR A 180 22.57 -15.82 -29.30
CA TYR A 180 22.39 -14.68 -30.15
C TYR A 180 23.33 -13.54 -29.74
N THR A 181 24.16 -13.07 -30.67
CA THR A 181 25.01 -11.89 -30.48
C THR A 181 24.35 -10.69 -31.14
N LEU A 182 24.24 -9.59 -30.39
CA LEU A 182 23.73 -8.32 -30.90
C LEU A 182 24.86 -7.52 -31.53
N ASP A 183 24.74 -7.20 -32.81
CA ASP A 183 25.77 -6.56 -33.61
C ASP A 183 25.17 -5.45 -34.47
N ALA A 184 25.80 -4.27 -34.41
CA ALA A 184 25.41 -3.05 -35.13
C ALA A 184 25.25 -3.26 -36.66
N GLY A 185 26.04 -4.17 -37.25
CA GLY A 185 26.03 -4.43 -38.68
C GLY A 185 25.05 -5.50 -39.15
N VAL A 186 24.36 -6.18 -38.21
CA VAL A 186 23.61 -7.41 -38.54
C VAL A 186 22.15 -7.33 -38.08
N ASN A 187 21.92 -7.12 -36.78
CA ASN A 187 20.60 -7.34 -36.17
C ASN A 187 20.21 -6.28 -35.14
N LEU A 188 21.12 -5.38 -34.76
CA LEU A 188 20.87 -4.30 -33.84
C LEU A 188 20.36 -3.08 -34.61
N LEU A 189 19.20 -2.56 -34.22
CA LEU A 189 18.54 -1.41 -34.86
C LEU A 189 18.90 -0.10 -34.14
N ASN A 190 18.95 -0.14 -32.81
CA ASN A 190 19.33 0.99 -31.98
C ASN A 190 19.98 0.52 -30.68
N ALA A 191 20.88 1.33 -30.15
CA ALA A 191 21.53 1.14 -28.88
C ALA A 191 21.64 2.48 -28.17
N THR A 192 21.28 2.52 -26.90
CA THR A 192 21.37 3.72 -26.07
C THR A 192 22.03 3.36 -24.77
N TYR A 193 23.03 4.14 -24.39
CA TYR A 193 23.71 4.07 -23.11
C TYR A 193 23.49 5.36 -22.34
N SER A 194 23.24 5.26 -21.04
CA SER A 194 23.16 6.43 -20.17
C SER A 194 23.89 6.20 -18.84
N GLU A 195 24.47 7.28 -18.34
CA GLU A 195 25.06 7.37 -17.00
C GLU A 195 24.35 8.49 -16.24
N SER A 196 24.06 8.26 -14.96
CA SER A 196 23.44 9.25 -14.08
C SER A 196 24.07 9.22 -12.69
N MET A 197 24.27 10.40 -12.11
CA MET A 197 24.67 10.57 -10.72
C MET A 197 23.54 11.03 -9.81
N GLU A 198 22.30 11.11 -10.32
CA GLU A 198 21.17 11.66 -9.56
C GLU A 198 20.91 10.90 -8.26
N ASP A 199 21.14 9.59 -8.27
CA ASP A 199 20.95 8.69 -7.12
C ASP A 199 22.28 8.24 -6.48
N SER A 200 23.42 8.84 -6.86
CA SER A 200 24.72 8.42 -6.33
C SER A 200 24.88 8.77 -4.84
N ILE A 201 25.39 7.83 -4.06
CA ILE A 201 25.77 7.97 -2.64
C ILE A 201 27.22 7.49 -2.51
N ASN A 202 28.17 8.43 -2.43
CA ASN A 202 29.59 8.10 -2.32
C ASN A 202 30.12 8.08 -0.88
N ARG A 203 29.28 8.42 0.11
CA ARG A 203 29.62 8.32 1.53
C ARG A 203 28.42 7.96 2.37
N VAL A 204 28.60 7.05 3.32
CA VAL A 204 27.58 6.75 4.33
C VAL A 204 28.20 6.88 5.71
N GLN A 205 27.65 7.80 6.53
CA GLN A 205 28.05 7.92 7.92
C GLN A 205 27.22 6.98 8.79
N ILE A 206 27.88 6.28 9.70
CA ILE A 206 27.26 5.32 10.61
C ILE A 206 27.12 5.98 11.98
N TYR A 207 25.91 5.96 12.54
CA TYR A 207 25.62 6.45 13.88
C TYR A 207 25.04 5.33 14.76
N SER A 208 25.33 5.35 16.06
CA SER A 208 24.74 4.45 17.04
C SER A 208 23.25 4.77 17.28
N GLU A 209 22.55 3.89 18.02
CA GLU A 209 21.15 4.14 18.41
C GLU A 209 20.99 5.46 19.19
N GLU A 210 22.01 5.83 19.95
CA GLU A 210 22.13 7.05 20.76
C GLU A 210 22.58 8.28 19.95
N GLY A 211 22.82 8.12 18.65
CA GLY A 211 23.22 9.21 17.75
C GLY A 211 24.70 9.58 17.80
N ALA A 212 25.55 8.75 18.42
CA ALA A 212 26.99 8.93 18.36
C ALA A 212 27.51 8.48 16.98
N HIS A 213 28.41 9.25 16.37
CA HIS A 213 29.10 8.79 15.16
C HIS A 213 30.01 7.60 15.51
N ILE A 214 29.81 6.48 14.83
CA ILE A 214 30.55 5.23 15.09
C ILE A 214 31.32 4.73 13.87
N GLY A 215 31.14 5.33 12.69
CA GLY A 215 31.88 4.92 11.51
C GLY A 215 31.53 5.70 10.25
N THR A 216 32.30 5.47 9.19
CA THR A 216 32.01 6.01 7.86
C THR A 216 32.50 5.03 6.83
N VAL A 217 31.68 4.77 5.83
CA VAL A 217 32.05 4.00 4.64
C VAL A 217 32.02 4.94 3.45
N ASN A 218 33.01 4.81 2.58
CA ASN A 218 33.12 5.63 1.37
C ASN A 218 33.12 4.71 0.16
N LEU A 219 32.53 5.19 -0.92
CA LEU A 219 32.70 4.63 -2.24
C LEU A 219 34.16 4.90 -2.69
N PRO A 220 34.84 3.93 -3.32
CA PRO A 220 36.19 4.15 -3.84
C PRO A 220 36.26 5.34 -4.80
N GLU A 221 37.34 6.13 -4.76
CA GLU A 221 37.54 7.26 -5.68
C GLU A 221 37.50 6.84 -7.16
N SER A 222 37.85 5.60 -7.45
CA SER A 222 37.80 5.01 -8.80
C SER A 222 36.39 4.94 -9.40
N GLU A 223 35.33 5.07 -8.59
CA GLU A 223 33.94 5.09 -9.06
C GLU A 223 33.52 6.47 -9.60
N GLY A 224 34.40 7.48 -9.54
CA GLY A 224 34.26 8.73 -10.31
C GLY A 224 33.20 9.71 -9.83
N VAL A 225 32.54 9.46 -8.68
CA VAL A 225 31.55 10.38 -8.11
C VAL A 225 32.27 11.58 -7.47
N VAL A 226 32.17 12.74 -8.14
CA VAL A 226 32.81 13.99 -7.69
C VAL A 226 31.98 14.68 -6.61
N GLY A 227 32.64 15.26 -5.61
CA GLY A 227 31.99 15.91 -4.47
C GLY A 227 31.62 14.92 -3.37
N ILE A 228 30.79 15.35 -2.42
CA ILE A 228 30.29 14.48 -1.35
C ILE A 228 28.78 14.36 -1.51
N LEU A 229 28.34 13.17 -1.89
CA LEU A 229 26.94 12.77 -1.88
C LEU A 229 26.76 11.76 -0.75
N GLN A 230 26.27 12.25 0.39
CA GLN A 230 26.28 11.51 1.64
C GLN A 230 24.88 11.08 2.04
N ASP A 231 24.77 9.82 2.47
CA ASP A 231 23.66 9.32 3.26
C ASP A 231 24.10 8.95 4.68
N VAL A 232 23.15 8.63 5.56
CA VAL A 232 23.37 8.32 6.96
C VAL A 232 22.70 7.00 7.32
N TYR A 233 23.47 6.06 7.85
CA TYR A 233 22.99 4.80 8.38
C TYR A 233 22.98 4.85 9.91
N LYS A 234 21.82 4.59 10.52
CA LYS A 234 21.71 4.41 11.97
C LYS A 234 21.76 2.92 12.28
N ALA A 235 22.77 2.50 13.03
CA ALA A 235 22.99 1.11 13.38
C ALA A 235 21.81 0.56 14.22
N GLU A 236 21.30 -0.58 13.79
CA GLU A 236 20.25 -1.33 14.49
C GLU A 236 20.89 -2.42 15.35
N LYS A 237 20.35 -2.65 16.55
CA LYS A 237 20.84 -3.69 17.46
C LYS A 237 20.86 -5.08 16.79
N GLY A 238 22.05 -5.68 16.71
CA GLY A 238 22.26 -7.02 16.13
C GLY A 238 22.52 -7.05 14.62
N ALA A 239 22.46 -5.91 13.92
CA ALA A 239 22.80 -5.81 12.50
C ALA A 239 24.27 -5.46 12.28
N ASP A 240 24.89 -5.99 11.21
CA ASP A 240 26.21 -5.53 10.76
C ASP A 240 26.07 -4.14 10.12
N ALA A 241 26.34 -3.12 10.94
CA ALA A 241 26.19 -1.74 10.54
C ALA A 241 27.11 -1.33 9.38
N THR A 242 28.28 -1.94 9.26
CA THR A 242 29.23 -1.64 8.18
C THR A 242 28.75 -2.27 6.88
N ALA A 243 28.26 -3.51 6.91
CA ALA A 243 27.70 -4.17 5.74
C ALA A 243 26.45 -3.43 5.21
N ARG A 244 25.55 -3.02 6.10
CA ARG A 244 24.34 -2.25 5.75
C ARG A 244 24.68 -0.88 5.17
N ALA A 245 25.61 -0.15 5.79
CA ALA A 245 26.07 1.13 5.26
C ALA A 245 26.77 0.98 3.91
N LYS A 246 27.52 -0.10 3.68
CA LYS A 246 28.14 -0.38 2.37
C LYS A 246 27.10 -0.67 1.29
N ALA A 247 26.00 -1.36 1.63
CA ALA A 247 24.93 -1.64 0.69
C ALA A 247 24.16 -0.37 0.26
N MET A 248 24.24 0.71 1.03
CA MET A 248 23.67 2.03 0.69
C MET A 248 24.57 2.85 -0.23
N LEU A 249 25.85 2.47 -0.42
CA LEU A 249 26.72 3.17 -1.36
C LEU A 249 26.25 2.91 -2.78
N GLN A 250 26.07 3.99 -3.54
CA GLN A 250 25.61 3.95 -4.92
C GLN A 250 26.57 4.77 -5.77
N GLY A 251 27.26 4.11 -6.70
CA GLY A 251 28.07 4.79 -7.70
C GLY A 251 27.24 5.41 -8.81
N ILE A 252 27.91 5.82 -9.87
CA ILE A 252 27.25 6.31 -11.09
C ILE A 252 26.33 5.20 -11.63
N GLY A 253 25.03 5.49 -11.68
CA GLY A 253 24.03 4.61 -12.26
C GLY A 253 24.28 4.49 -13.76
N LYS A 254 24.38 3.26 -14.26
CA LYS A 254 24.60 2.97 -15.68
C LYS A 254 23.42 2.16 -16.20
N SER A 255 22.80 2.59 -17.28
CA SER A 255 21.73 1.83 -17.93
C SER A 255 21.97 1.74 -19.43
N ALA A 256 21.51 0.65 -20.03
CA ALA A 256 21.58 0.47 -21.46
C ALA A 256 20.24 -0.07 -21.99
N LYS A 257 19.83 0.40 -23.15
CA LYS A 257 18.66 -0.08 -23.87
C LYS A 257 19.07 -0.40 -25.30
N VAL A 258 18.62 -1.55 -25.81
CA VAL A 258 18.82 -1.94 -27.21
C VAL A 258 17.51 -2.30 -27.87
N GLU A 259 17.40 -2.00 -29.16
CA GLU A 259 16.31 -2.43 -30.03
C GLU A 259 16.91 -3.24 -31.17
N ALA A 260 16.37 -4.43 -31.45
CA ALA A 260 16.97 -5.40 -32.35
C ALA A 260 15.93 -6.32 -33.00
N LEU A 261 16.36 -7.06 -34.02
CA LEU A 261 15.63 -8.26 -34.47
C LEU A 261 15.61 -9.30 -33.35
N GLY A 262 14.44 -9.89 -33.11
CA GLY A 262 14.17 -10.66 -31.91
C GLY A 262 14.82 -12.05 -31.87
N ASP A 263 15.19 -12.49 -30.66
CA ASP A 263 15.56 -13.87 -30.34
C ASP A 263 14.84 -14.30 -29.06
N LEU A 264 14.27 -15.51 -29.04
CA LEU A 264 13.42 -16.01 -27.95
C LEU A 264 14.18 -16.37 -26.66
N ASN A 265 15.51 -16.30 -26.67
CA ASN A 265 16.33 -16.51 -25.48
C ASN A 265 16.81 -15.18 -24.88
N CYS A 266 16.57 -14.06 -25.54
CA CYS A 266 16.87 -12.72 -25.03
C CYS A 266 15.74 -12.22 -24.11
N ILE A 267 15.53 -12.91 -22.99
CA ILE A 267 14.49 -12.60 -22.01
C ILE A 267 15.09 -12.20 -20.66
N ALA A 268 14.33 -11.45 -19.87
CA ALA A 268 14.67 -11.04 -18.52
C ALA A 268 15.12 -12.23 -17.67
N GLY A 269 16.24 -12.07 -16.99
CA GLY A 269 16.90 -13.14 -16.24
C GLY A 269 18.04 -13.85 -16.98
N ASN A 270 18.14 -13.71 -18.30
CA ASN A 270 19.27 -14.21 -19.10
C ASN A 270 20.34 -13.13 -19.31
N ALA A 271 21.42 -13.50 -20.00
CA ALA A 271 22.46 -12.57 -20.45
C ALA A 271 22.62 -12.63 -21.97
N VAL A 272 23.15 -11.56 -22.58
CA VAL A 272 23.39 -11.43 -24.02
C VAL A 272 24.74 -10.77 -24.29
N VAL A 273 25.39 -11.16 -25.38
CA VAL A 273 26.63 -10.53 -25.85
C VAL A 273 26.30 -9.45 -26.86
N ILE A 274 26.87 -8.26 -26.67
CA ILE A 274 26.67 -7.10 -27.54
C ILE A 274 28.02 -6.65 -28.12
N ARG A 275 27.99 -6.24 -29.39
CA ARG A 275 29.10 -5.72 -30.18
C ARG A 275 28.63 -4.45 -30.88
N GLU A 276 28.66 -3.35 -30.15
CA GLU A 276 28.31 -2.02 -30.65
C GLU A 276 29.41 -1.04 -30.18
N ALA A 277 30.22 -0.56 -31.12
CA ALA A 277 31.43 0.20 -30.80
C ALA A 277 31.16 1.68 -30.54
N TYR A 278 30.08 2.26 -31.07
CA TYR A 278 29.83 3.70 -31.01
C TYR A 278 29.40 4.18 -29.62
N THR A 279 28.46 3.47 -29.00
CA THR A 279 27.99 3.70 -27.62
C THR A 279 28.91 3.05 -26.59
N GLY A 280 29.82 2.17 -27.02
CA GLY A 280 30.71 1.41 -26.14
C GLY A 280 30.05 0.19 -25.51
N LEU A 281 28.84 -0.19 -25.94
CA LEU A 281 28.17 -1.42 -25.51
C LEU A 281 28.84 -2.65 -26.14
N GLN A 282 29.95 -3.06 -25.54
CA GLN A 282 30.72 -4.21 -25.97
C GLN A 282 30.97 -5.17 -24.79
N GLY A 283 30.49 -6.41 -24.92
CA GLY A 283 30.69 -7.44 -23.91
C GLY A 283 29.41 -8.17 -23.52
N LEU A 284 29.43 -8.78 -22.33
CA LEU A 284 28.31 -9.52 -21.75
C LEU A 284 27.45 -8.59 -20.90
N PHE A 285 26.14 -8.60 -21.13
CA PHE A 285 25.16 -7.81 -20.39
C PHE A 285 24.04 -8.71 -19.87
N TRP A 286 23.51 -8.41 -18.70
CA TRP A 286 22.33 -9.08 -18.17
C TRP A 286 21.06 -8.38 -18.63
N ILE A 287 20.03 -9.15 -18.95
CA ILE A 287 18.74 -8.65 -19.41
C ILE A 287 17.86 -8.48 -18.16
N ASP A 288 17.57 -7.22 -17.83
CA ASP A 288 16.70 -6.86 -16.71
C ASP A 288 15.24 -6.78 -17.20
N THR A 289 15.03 -6.19 -18.38
CA THR A 289 13.72 -6.10 -19.01
C THR A 289 13.78 -6.53 -20.46
N ASP A 290 12.71 -7.15 -20.93
CA ASP A 290 12.54 -7.52 -22.33
C ASP A 290 11.12 -7.22 -22.81
N GLU A 291 11.02 -6.85 -24.07
CA GLU A 291 9.77 -6.68 -24.79
C GLU A 291 9.96 -7.28 -26.18
N HIS A 292 9.14 -8.26 -26.54
CA HIS A 292 9.14 -8.91 -27.84
C HIS A 292 7.84 -8.57 -28.58
N ARG A 293 7.97 -7.84 -29.70
CA ARG A 293 6.85 -7.47 -30.56
C ARG A 293 6.81 -8.38 -31.78
N LEU A 294 5.67 -9.02 -31.98
CA LEU A 294 5.39 -9.90 -33.10
C LEU A 294 4.28 -9.26 -33.93
N GLU A 295 4.65 -8.72 -35.09
CA GLU A 295 3.74 -8.00 -35.97
C GLU A 295 4.17 -8.17 -37.44
N GLY A 296 3.20 -8.30 -38.35
CA GLY A 296 3.49 -8.42 -39.79
C GLY A 296 4.39 -9.61 -40.18
N GLY A 297 4.41 -10.67 -39.36
CA GLY A 297 5.30 -11.83 -39.55
C GLY A 297 6.76 -11.59 -39.16
N GLN A 298 7.08 -10.45 -38.56
CA GLN A 298 8.40 -10.09 -38.07
C GLN A 298 8.47 -10.15 -36.54
N HIS A 299 9.68 -10.33 -36.01
CA HIS A 299 9.96 -10.35 -34.57
C HIS A 299 10.98 -9.29 -34.24
N PHE A 300 10.58 -8.34 -33.41
CA PHE A 300 11.44 -7.31 -32.86
C PHE A 300 11.55 -7.50 -31.35
N MET A 301 12.64 -7.00 -30.78
CA MET A 301 12.80 -6.94 -29.34
C MET A 301 13.40 -5.62 -28.87
N SER A 302 13.03 -5.23 -27.66
CA SER A 302 13.65 -4.15 -26.90
C SER A 302 14.13 -4.73 -25.57
N LEU A 303 15.41 -4.53 -25.24
CA LEU A 303 16.00 -5.05 -24.00
C LEU A 303 16.49 -3.90 -23.14
N GLY A 304 16.15 -3.92 -21.85
CA GLY A 304 16.81 -3.14 -20.81
C GLY A 304 17.92 -3.98 -20.19
N LEU A 305 19.12 -3.42 -20.13
CA LEU A 305 20.35 -4.15 -19.86
C LEU A 305 21.06 -3.60 -18.63
N ALA A 306 21.63 -4.53 -17.85
CA ALA A 306 22.43 -4.26 -16.68
C ALA A 306 23.87 -4.75 -16.84
N TYR A 307 24.79 -4.01 -16.23
CA TYR A 307 26.22 -4.32 -16.16
C TYR A 307 26.58 -5.32 -15.05
N LYS A 308 25.62 -5.62 -14.17
CA LYS A 308 25.78 -6.54 -13.04
C LYS A 308 24.55 -7.42 -12.95
N ASN A 309 24.75 -8.69 -12.61
CA ASN A 309 23.64 -9.61 -12.37
C ASN A 309 23.06 -9.42 -10.97
N LEU A 310 22.10 -8.51 -10.83
CA LEU A 310 21.44 -8.28 -9.55
C LEU A 310 20.22 -9.19 -9.40
N MET A 311 19.98 -9.64 -8.16
CA MET A 311 18.78 -10.36 -7.75
C MET A 311 17.71 -9.36 -7.31
N ASP A 312 16.43 -9.70 -7.47
CA ASP A 312 15.36 -8.96 -6.80
C ASP A 312 15.28 -9.40 -5.33
N GLU A 313 16.08 -8.75 -4.50
CA GLU A 313 16.19 -9.07 -3.07
C GLU A 313 14.94 -8.59 -2.31
N GLN A 314 14.30 -9.52 -1.60
CA GLN A 314 13.19 -9.23 -0.70
C GLN A 314 13.61 -9.48 0.75
N ASN A 315 13.11 -8.65 1.68
CA ASN A 315 13.34 -8.80 3.12
C ASN A 315 12.03 -8.59 3.90
N ALA A 316 11.10 -9.52 3.72
CA ALA A 316 9.82 -9.52 4.40
C ALA A 316 9.83 -10.43 5.65
N GLY A 317 8.84 -10.27 6.52
CA GLY A 317 8.76 -11.01 7.77
C GLY A 317 9.68 -10.49 8.88
N SER A 318 9.80 -11.25 9.95
CA SER A 318 10.61 -10.96 11.13
C SER A 318 11.23 -12.25 11.68
N ASP A 319 12.38 -12.14 12.32
CA ASP A 319 12.98 -13.28 13.00
C ASP A 319 12.14 -13.64 14.24
N PRO A 320 12.01 -14.93 14.61
CA PRO A 320 11.38 -15.30 15.86
C PRO A 320 12.24 -14.78 17.00
N GLU A 321 11.65 -14.00 17.90
CA GLU A 321 12.33 -13.45 19.06
C GLU A 321 13.03 -14.56 19.87
N GLU A 322 14.31 -14.38 20.20
CA GLU A 322 15.00 -15.21 21.20
C GLU A 322 14.22 -15.11 22.52
N GLU A 323 13.85 -16.26 23.08
CA GLU A 323 13.05 -16.33 24.31
C GLU A 323 13.69 -15.55 25.46
N ARG A 324 13.12 -14.38 25.78
CA ARG A 324 12.91 -13.94 27.17
C ARG A 324 11.54 -13.29 27.35
N ALA A 325 10.63 -14.11 27.89
CA ALA A 325 9.50 -13.77 28.75
C ALA A 325 8.39 -12.84 28.20
N SER A 326 7.30 -13.51 27.78
CA SER A 326 5.89 -13.12 27.82
C SER A 326 5.35 -12.09 26.80
N GLY A 327 4.29 -12.49 26.09
CA GLY A 327 3.43 -11.65 25.26
C GLY A 327 3.18 -12.34 23.92
N GLY A 328 1.98 -12.78 23.53
CA GLY A 328 0.66 -12.19 23.74
C GLY A 328 0.15 -11.74 22.37
N SER A 329 -0.57 -12.61 21.68
CA SER A 329 -1.24 -12.34 20.40
C SER A 329 -2.08 -11.06 20.47
N PHE A 330 -1.83 -10.06 19.61
CA PHE A 330 -2.58 -8.80 19.58
C PHE A 330 -3.65 -8.78 18.48
N ASN A 331 -4.92 -8.79 18.91
CA ASN A 331 -6.11 -8.49 18.11
C ASN A 331 -6.26 -6.97 17.98
N GLY A 332 -6.49 -6.47 16.75
CA GLY A 332 -6.57 -5.03 16.45
C GLY A 332 -7.72 -4.30 17.16
N THR A 333 -7.38 -3.27 17.96
CA THR A 333 -8.30 -2.47 18.78
C THR A 333 -8.33 -0.98 18.42
N ALA A 334 -7.69 -0.50 17.35
CA ALA A 334 -7.71 0.93 16.98
C ALA A 334 -7.84 1.18 15.45
N SER A 335 -8.47 2.29 15.06
CA SER A 335 -8.71 2.68 13.66
C SER A 335 -8.69 4.21 13.48
N ALA A 336 -8.44 4.66 12.25
CA ALA A 336 -8.39 6.08 11.90
C ALA A 336 -9.36 6.42 10.77
N ASN A 337 -10.06 7.54 10.90
CA ASN A 337 -10.97 8.08 9.88
C ASN A 337 -10.33 9.33 9.26
N VAL A 338 -9.59 9.16 8.16
CA VAL A 338 -8.79 10.22 7.53
C VAL A 338 -9.13 10.35 6.05
N SER A 339 -8.77 11.50 5.45
CA SER A 339 -9.04 11.75 4.02
C SER A 339 -8.20 10.86 3.09
N GLN A 340 -8.61 10.76 1.82
CA GLN A 340 -7.83 10.07 0.78
C GLN A 340 -6.41 10.65 0.60
N ALA A 341 -6.25 11.96 0.81
CA ALA A 341 -4.95 12.62 0.75
C ALA A 341 -3.99 12.16 1.86
N VAL A 342 -4.51 11.65 2.98
CA VAL A 342 -3.70 11.00 4.03
C VAL A 342 -3.54 9.51 3.75
N LEU A 343 -4.58 8.84 3.24
CA LEU A 343 -4.53 7.41 2.92
C LEU A 343 -3.43 7.07 1.92
N LYS A 344 -3.12 7.96 0.96
CA LYS A 344 -1.99 7.75 0.01
C LYS A 344 -0.63 7.58 0.71
N TRP A 345 -0.47 8.18 1.90
CA TRP A 345 0.74 8.10 2.70
C TRP A 345 0.78 6.91 3.65
N LYS A 346 -0.32 6.14 3.73
CA LYS A 346 -0.41 4.97 4.61
C LYS A 346 0.76 4.00 4.41
N PRO A 347 1.18 3.63 3.18
CA PRO A 347 2.33 2.74 3.00
C PRO A 347 3.63 3.31 3.59
N THR A 348 3.88 4.61 3.41
CA THR A 348 5.07 5.30 3.94
C THR A 348 5.01 5.43 5.47
N ILE A 349 3.83 5.74 6.01
CA ILE A 349 3.58 5.77 7.46
C ILE A 349 3.76 4.37 8.05
N GLU A 350 3.27 3.31 7.42
CA GLU A 350 3.44 1.92 7.87
C GLU A 350 4.91 1.49 7.81
N LYS A 351 5.63 1.84 6.74
CA LYS A 351 7.07 1.64 6.60
C LYS A 351 7.81 2.24 7.79
N TYR A 352 7.61 3.53 8.07
CA TYR A 352 8.33 4.22 9.14
C TYR A 352 7.84 3.87 10.55
N ALA A 353 6.54 3.63 10.74
CA ALA A 353 6.03 3.16 12.02
C ALA A 353 6.59 1.79 12.37
N LYS A 354 6.75 0.91 11.39
CA LYS A 354 7.45 -0.37 11.56
C LYS A 354 8.93 -0.17 11.87
N GLN A 355 9.62 0.65 11.07
CA GLN A 355 11.04 0.94 11.29
C GLN A 355 11.33 1.49 12.70
N PHE A 356 10.40 2.27 13.26
CA PHE A 356 10.58 2.93 14.56
C PHE A 356 9.85 2.25 15.72
N GLY A 357 9.33 1.04 15.53
CA GLY A 357 8.73 0.23 16.61
C GLY A 357 7.41 0.77 17.14
N VAL A 358 6.64 1.49 16.32
CA VAL A 358 5.34 2.11 16.67
C VAL A 358 4.22 1.68 15.72
N SER A 359 4.32 0.50 15.10
CA SER A 359 3.35 -0.04 14.15
C SER A 359 1.91 -0.10 14.69
N GLU A 360 1.75 -0.42 15.98
CA GLU A 360 0.43 -0.47 16.63
C GLU A 360 -0.28 0.90 16.66
N TYR A 361 0.47 1.99 16.50
CA TYR A 361 -0.03 3.36 16.49
C TYR A 361 -0.23 3.92 15.07
N VAL A 362 -0.09 3.13 14.00
CA VAL A 362 -0.34 3.60 12.62
C VAL A 362 -1.65 4.37 12.49
N PRO A 363 -2.80 3.92 13.04
CA PRO A 363 -4.01 4.71 12.94
C PRO A 363 -3.91 6.06 13.69
N LEU A 364 -3.20 6.12 14.82
CA LEU A 364 -2.97 7.37 15.55
C LEU A 364 -2.04 8.31 14.77
N ILE A 365 -1.00 7.79 14.13
CA ILE A 365 -0.09 8.55 13.26
C ILE A 365 -0.83 9.12 12.05
N MET A 366 -1.74 8.36 11.45
CA MET A 366 -2.59 8.84 10.36
C MET A 366 -3.54 9.94 10.83
N ALA A 367 -4.15 9.80 12.01
CA ALA A 367 -4.99 10.84 12.61
C ALA A 367 -4.20 12.13 12.88
N LEU A 368 -2.96 12.00 13.34
CA LEU A 368 -2.03 13.11 13.52
C LEU A 368 -1.70 13.77 12.17
N THR A 369 -1.32 12.98 11.17
CA THR A 369 -1.02 13.47 9.81
C THR A 369 -2.20 14.23 9.19
N MET A 370 -3.42 13.77 9.48
CA MET A 370 -4.65 14.46 9.07
C MET A 370 -4.78 15.84 9.71
N GLN A 371 -4.36 15.99 10.97
CA GLN A 371 -4.35 17.26 11.67
C GLN A 371 -3.23 18.20 11.19
N GLU A 372 -2.06 17.68 10.85
CA GLU A 372 -0.89 18.49 10.47
C GLU A 372 -1.06 19.19 9.12
N SER A 373 -1.24 18.42 8.06
CA SER A 373 -1.37 18.97 6.69
C SER A 373 -2.62 18.46 5.96
N GLY A 374 -3.34 17.52 6.55
CA GLY A 374 -4.34 16.73 5.83
C GLY A 374 -3.74 15.90 4.70
N GLY A 375 -2.42 15.66 4.70
CA GLY A 375 -1.68 14.93 3.66
C GLY A 375 -1.44 15.71 2.37
N ARG A 376 -1.63 17.05 2.39
CA ARG A 376 -1.67 17.89 1.19
C ARG A 376 -0.39 18.69 0.92
N TYR A 377 0.44 18.90 1.93
CA TYR A 377 1.70 19.65 1.78
C TYR A 377 2.90 18.73 1.61
N ALA A 378 3.99 19.27 1.08
CA ALA A 378 5.26 18.55 0.98
C ALA A 378 5.78 18.17 2.37
N ASP A 379 5.68 19.08 3.34
CA ASP A 379 5.85 18.79 4.76
C ASP A 379 4.59 18.13 5.35
N VAL A 380 4.37 16.88 4.97
CA VAL A 380 3.19 16.05 5.26
C VAL A 380 2.84 16.00 6.75
N MET A 381 3.82 15.86 7.63
CA MET A 381 3.61 15.77 9.08
C MET A 381 3.99 17.04 9.85
N GLN A 382 4.15 18.17 9.13
CA GLN A 382 4.66 19.45 9.68
C GLN A 382 5.92 19.26 10.53
N ALA A 383 6.83 18.41 10.05
CA ALA A 383 8.01 17.98 10.77
C ALA A 383 9.20 18.93 10.59
N SER A 384 9.06 20.02 9.82
CA SER A 384 10.15 20.97 9.57
C SER A 384 10.83 21.48 10.85
N GLU A 385 10.06 21.72 11.91
CA GLU A 385 10.57 22.27 13.16
C GLU A 385 11.14 21.20 14.12
N CYS A 386 10.95 19.91 13.83
CA CYS A 386 11.32 18.82 14.74
C CYS A 386 12.85 18.60 14.81
N GLY A 387 13.31 17.89 15.84
CA GLY A 387 14.74 17.61 16.05
C GLY A 387 15.36 16.67 15.01
N TYR A 388 14.54 15.90 14.30
CA TYR A 388 14.95 14.93 13.30
C TYR A 388 15.14 15.55 11.90
N ASN A 389 14.62 16.76 11.66
CA ASN A 389 14.89 17.48 10.43
C ASN A 389 16.33 18.04 10.44
N THR A 390 17.19 17.38 9.68
CA THR A 390 18.60 17.73 9.46
C THR A 390 18.89 18.10 8.01
N ARG A 391 17.96 17.86 7.08
CA ARG A 391 18.12 18.13 5.64
C ARG A 391 17.60 19.48 5.19
N PHE A 392 16.57 20.03 5.84
CA PHE A 392 15.93 21.29 5.46
C PHE A 392 16.01 22.32 6.59
N SER A 393 15.77 23.59 6.26
CA SER A 393 15.65 24.67 7.27
C SER A 393 14.64 24.26 8.35
N ARG A 394 14.80 24.73 9.59
CA ARG A 394 13.79 24.48 10.64
C ARG A 394 12.69 25.53 10.68
N ALA A 395 12.53 26.31 9.61
CA ALA A 395 11.38 27.18 9.43
C ALA A 395 10.12 26.35 9.11
N PRO A 396 8.91 26.81 9.48
CA PRO A 396 7.67 26.10 9.17
C PRO A 396 7.53 25.82 7.66
N ASN A 397 7.07 24.62 7.29
CA ASN A 397 6.82 24.18 5.91
C ASN A 397 8.06 24.20 4.97
N SER A 398 9.26 24.07 5.52
CA SER A 398 10.50 24.08 4.73
C SER A 398 10.82 22.75 4.04
N ILE A 399 10.33 21.62 4.58
CA ILE A 399 10.58 20.30 4.01
C ILE A 399 9.82 20.19 2.68
N THR A 400 10.55 20.02 1.59
CA THR A 400 9.99 19.81 0.24
C THR A 400 9.94 18.33 -0.18
N ASP A 401 10.43 17.43 0.67
CA ASP A 401 10.45 15.96 0.49
C ASP A 401 9.43 15.30 1.42
N SER A 402 8.33 14.78 0.86
CA SER A 402 7.24 14.19 1.62
C SER A 402 7.58 12.88 2.31
N ASP A 403 8.44 12.05 1.71
CA ASP A 403 8.87 10.81 2.35
C ASP A 403 9.73 11.15 3.59
N TYR A 404 10.62 12.13 3.46
CA TYR A 404 11.42 12.63 4.56
C TYR A 404 10.62 13.34 5.67
N SER A 405 9.58 14.10 5.31
CA SER A 405 8.66 14.69 6.29
C SER A 405 8.00 13.60 7.15
N ILE A 406 7.54 12.50 6.52
CA ILE A 406 6.94 11.38 7.24
C ILE A 406 8.00 10.66 8.08
N TRP A 407 9.21 10.44 7.56
CA TRP A 407 10.32 9.86 8.32
C TRP A 407 10.67 10.67 9.58
N CYS A 408 10.73 12.01 9.47
CA CYS A 408 10.96 12.91 10.60
C CYS A 408 9.78 12.87 11.59
N GLY A 409 8.55 12.99 11.07
CA GLY A 409 7.34 13.06 11.88
C GLY A 409 7.07 11.78 12.65
N VAL A 410 7.32 10.59 12.08
CA VAL A 410 7.12 9.33 12.82
C VAL A 410 8.14 9.16 13.95
N GLN A 411 9.37 9.66 13.81
CA GLN A 411 10.35 9.66 14.91
C GLN A 411 9.98 10.61 16.04
N GLU A 412 9.54 11.83 15.71
CA GLU A 412 9.05 12.79 16.70
C GLU A 412 7.81 12.23 17.43
N PHE A 413 6.91 11.56 16.70
CA PHE A 413 5.77 10.85 17.28
C PHE A 413 6.21 9.73 18.24
N ARG A 414 7.13 8.86 17.83
CA ARG A 414 7.68 7.79 18.69
C ARG A 414 8.24 8.37 19.99
N ASP A 415 9.06 9.43 19.88
CA ASP A 415 9.64 10.07 21.06
C ASP A 415 8.58 10.62 22.01
N ALA A 416 7.51 11.22 21.46
CA ALA A 416 6.41 11.72 22.24
C ALA A 416 5.65 10.61 22.99
N ILE A 417 5.35 9.49 22.32
CA ILE A 417 4.72 8.29 22.88
C ILE A 417 5.59 7.69 23.99
N ASN A 418 6.90 7.53 23.74
CA ASN A 418 7.86 6.98 24.70
C ASN A 418 8.03 7.86 25.93
N LYS A 419 8.24 9.18 25.74
CA LYS A 419 8.37 10.14 26.86
C LYS A 419 7.08 10.19 27.69
N ALA A 420 5.92 10.12 27.04
CA ALA A 420 4.64 10.09 27.74
C ALA A 420 4.43 8.77 28.50
N GLY A 421 5.05 7.68 28.06
CA GLY A 421 4.91 6.35 28.67
C GLY A 421 3.63 5.65 28.26
N VAL A 422 3.22 5.85 26.99
CA VAL A 422 2.05 5.19 26.40
C VAL A 422 2.29 3.70 26.33
N LYS A 423 1.32 2.91 26.81
CA LYS A 423 1.46 1.45 26.91
C LYS A 423 0.75 0.68 25.80
N SER A 424 -0.22 1.31 25.13
CA SER A 424 -1.02 0.68 24.10
C SER A 424 -1.79 1.73 23.29
N PRO A 425 -2.38 1.37 22.14
CA PRO A 425 -3.16 2.28 21.31
C PRO A 425 -4.48 2.70 21.98
N SER A 426 -4.87 2.05 23.08
CA SER A 426 -6.02 2.41 23.92
C SER A 426 -5.68 3.25 25.15
N ASP A 427 -4.40 3.50 25.44
CA ASP A 427 -3.93 4.30 26.59
C ASP A 427 -4.18 5.81 26.37
N MET A 428 -5.44 6.21 26.44
CA MET A 428 -5.89 7.56 26.10
C MET A 428 -5.32 8.62 27.04
N GLN A 429 -4.95 8.26 28.27
CA GLN A 429 -4.37 9.22 29.20
C GLN A 429 -2.98 9.64 28.73
N ASN A 430 -2.10 8.67 28.43
CA ASN A 430 -0.74 8.98 27.98
C ASN A 430 -0.72 9.40 26.50
N ILE A 431 -1.64 8.93 25.66
CA ILE A 431 -1.74 9.37 24.26
C ILE A 431 -2.05 10.86 24.18
N LYS A 432 -2.95 11.39 25.00
CA LYS A 432 -3.22 12.84 25.05
C LYS A 432 -1.97 13.63 25.46
N LEU A 433 -1.20 13.10 26.40
CA LEU A 433 0.06 13.70 26.84
C LEU A 433 1.11 13.70 25.72
N ALA A 434 1.24 12.60 24.98
CA ALA A 434 2.14 12.43 23.84
C ALA A 434 1.78 13.36 22.68
N LEU A 435 0.52 13.37 22.25
CA LEU A 435 0.05 14.23 21.16
C LEU A 435 0.33 15.71 21.45
N GLN A 436 0.06 16.16 22.68
CA GLN A 436 0.38 17.53 23.06
C GLN A 436 1.89 17.79 23.10
N GLY A 437 2.71 16.75 23.34
CA GLY A 437 4.16 16.80 23.23
C GLY A 437 4.66 16.91 21.79
N TYR A 438 3.99 16.28 20.83
CA TYR A 438 4.29 16.47 19.41
C TYR A 438 4.06 17.93 18.99
N ASN A 439 2.96 18.56 19.44
CA ASN A 439 2.61 19.93 19.09
C ASN A 439 3.41 21.03 19.85
N PHE A 440 3.84 20.78 21.08
CA PHE A 440 4.60 21.75 21.88
C PHE A 440 6.10 21.45 21.99
N GLY A 441 6.55 20.33 21.41
CA GLY A 441 7.92 19.88 21.47
C GLY A 441 8.33 19.26 22.82
N PRO A 442 9.63 18.92 22.95
CA PRO A 442 10.12 17.96 23.95
C PRO A 442 10.03 18.44 25.41
N ALA A 443 9.89 19.74 25.65
CA ALA A 443 9.80 20.30 27.00
C ALA A 443 8.43 20.07 27.68
N TRP A 444 7.38 19.79 26.89
CA TRP A 444 6.01 19.65 27.40
C TRP A 444 5.83 18.45 28.33
N VAL A 445 6.24 17.25 27.90
CA VAL A 445 5.97 16.01 28.62
C VAL A 445 6.51 16.00 30.06
N PRO A 446 7.79 16.32 30.32
CA PRO A 446 8.29 16.41 31.70
C PRO A 446 7.60 17.53 32.50
N TRP A 447 7.32 18.68 31.88
CA TRP A 447 6.65 19.79 32.55
C TRP A 447 5.22 19.45 32.99
N ALA A 448 4.47 18.73 32.15
CA ALA A 448 3.10 18.33 32.41
C ALA A 448 3.03 17.17 33.42
N LYS A 449 3.94 16.19 33.36
CA LYS A 449 4.01 15.10 34.35
C LYS A 449 4.21 15.63 35.79
N ALA A 450 5.04 16.66 35.96
CA ALA A 450 5.21 17.34 37.26
C ALA A 450 3.94 18.06 37.77
N ARG A 451 2.90 18.18 36.93
CA ARG A 451 1.63 18.88 37.21
C ARG A 451 0.41 17.99 36.98
N GLY A 452 0.55 16.68 37.18
CA GLY A 452 -0.55 15.71 37.08
C GLY A 452 -0.85 15.21 35.66
N GLY A 453 0.01 15.49 34.67
CA GLY A 453 -0.10 15.00 33.30
C GLY A 453 -0.89 15.92 32.38
N TYR A 454 -1.53 15.34 31.35
CA TYR A 454 -2.27 16.11 30.37
C TYR A 454 -3.57 16.69 30.97
N SER A 455 -3.77 17.99 30.80
CA SER A 455 -5.06 18.65 30.97
C SER A 455 -5.14 19.88 30.06
N LYS A 456 -6.36 20.32 29.69
CA LYS A 456 -6.54 21.55 28.92
C LYS A 456 -6.03 22.79 29.67
N ALA A 457 -6.10 22.79 31.00
CA ALA A 457 -5.55 23.86 31.82
C ALA A 457 -4.02 23.90 31.72
N ASN A 458 -3.36 22.75 31.84
CA ASN A 458 -1.92 22.63 31.65
C ASN A 458 -1.49 23.06 30.24
N ALA A 459 -2.24 22.69 29.20
CA ALA A 459 -1.94 23.07 27.82
C ALA A 459 -2.03 24.59 27.60
N LYS A 460 -3.07 25.24 28.15
CA LYS A 460 -3.22 26.70 28.11
C LYS A 460 -2.09 27.42 28.85
N GLU A 461 -1.75 26.94 30.04
CA GLU A 461 -0.71 27.58 30.86
C GLU A 461 0.69 27.42 30.26
N PHE A 462 1.01 26.23 29.73
CA PHE A 462 2.28 26.02 29.02
C PHE A 462 2.39 26.93 27.79
N SER A 463 1.31 27.01 26.99
CA SER A 463 1.27 27.91 25.83
C SER A 463 1.47 29.37 26.24
N ARG A 464 0.83 29.84 27.33
CA ARG A 464 0.99 31.20 27.85
C ARG A 464 2.44 31.49 28.25
N ILE A 465 3.06 30.62 29.04
CA ILE A 465 4.44 30.79 29.53
C ILE A 465 5.45 30.84 28.37
N TRP A 466 5.33 29.94 27.39
CA TRP A 466 6.26 29.89 26.27
C TRP A 466 6.03 30.99 25.24
N ALA A 467 4.78 31.40 25.03
CA ALA A 467 4.45 32.56 24.21
C ALA A 467 5.07 33.83 24.80
N GLU A 468 4.94 34.04 26.12
CA GLU A 468 5.56 35.16 26.84
C GLU A 468 7.09 35.15 26.73
N LYS A 469 7.72 33.98 26.91
CA LYS A 469 9.19 33.83 26.77
C LYS A 469 9.72 34.12 25.36
N MET A 470 8.95 33.77 24.33
CA MET A 470 9.34 33.94 22.93
C MET A 470 8.88 35.28 22.33
N GLY A 471 8.11 36.07 23.08
CA GLY A 471 7.47 37.28 22.55
C GLY A 471 6.38 37.00 21.50
N TRP A 472 5.74 35.82 21.55
CA TRP A 472 4.70 35.40 20.63
C TRP A 472 3.30 35.62 21.22
N SER A 473 2.29 35.76 20.36
CA SER A 473 0.88 35.89 20.79
C SER A 473 0.28 34.55 21.25
N LYS A 474 0.83 33.43 20.78
CA LYS A 474 0.41 32.07 21.12
C LYS A 474 1.55 31.10 20.82
N TYR A 475 1.72 30.07 21.64
CA TYR A 475 2.68 28.99 21.42
C TYR A 475 1.92 27.68 21.20
N GLY A 476 2.00 27.12 19.98
CA GLY A 476 1.31 25.91 19.52
C GLY A 476 -0.22 25.91 19.67
N ASP A 477 -0.85 24.76 19.47
CA ASP A 477 -2.31 24.60 19.60
C ASP A 477 -2.75 23.95 20.94
N VAL A 478 -3.47 24.72 21.77
CA VAL A 478 -4.01 24.23 23.06
C VAL A 478 -5.14 23.20 22.90
N ASN A 479 -5.74 23.10 21.72
CA ASN A 479 -6.81 22.13 21.41
C ASN A 479 -6.31 20.97 20.52
N TYR A 480 -5.01 20.87 20.30
CA TYR A 480 -4.39 19.93 19.36
C TYR A 480 -4.85 18.48 19.57
N VAL A 481 -4.92 18.03 20.82
CA VAL A 481 -5.40 16.69 21.18
C VAL A 481 -6.82 16.41 20.69
N ASP A 482 -7.76 17.34 20.88
CA ASP A 482 -9.14 17.16 20.40
C ASP A 482 -9.17 17.12 18.86
N HIS A 483 -8.30 17.91 18.23
CA HIS A 483 -8.20 17.98 16.78
C HIS A 483 -7.60 16.73 16.13
N VAL A 484 -6.68 16.03 16.81
CA VAL A 484 -6.17 14.73 16.35
C VAL A 484 -7.16 13.62 16.65
N LEU A 485 -7.65 13.55 17.90
CA LEU A 485 -8.46 12.41 18.36
C LEU A 485 -9.85 12.34 17.71
N ARG A 486 -10.37 13.41 17.09
CA ARG A 486 -11.59 13.32 16.25
C ARG A 486 -11.46 12.37 15.06
N TYR A 487 -10.23 12.03 14.66
CA TYR A 487 -9.93 11.09 13.59
C TYR A 487 -9.50 9.71 14.08
N TYR A 488 -9.39 9.47 15.40
CA TYR A 488 -8.86 8.23 15.98
C TYR A 488 -9.93 7.52 16.84
N THR A 489 -10.11 6.22 16.65
CA THR A 489 -11.14 5.42 17.34
C THR A 489 -10.54 4.14 17.88
N VAL A 490 -10.77 3.85 19.16
CA VAL A 490 -10.35 2.62 19.85
C VAL A 490 -11.59 1.76 20.15
N THR A 491 -11.49 0.45 19.92
CA THR A 491 -12.53 -0.56 20.14
C THR A 491 -11.97 -1.59 21.12
N GLU A 492 -12.40 -1.58 22.38
CA GLU A 492 -11.95 -2.57 23.37
C GLU A 492 -12.74 -3.87 23.26
N GLY A 493 -12.04 -5.00 23.20
CA GLY A 493 -12.62 -6.33 23.28
C GLY A 493 -12.91 -6.70 24.74
N SER A 494 -14.17 -6.63 25.14
CA SER A 494 -14.71 -7.48 26.19
C SER A 494 -16.19 -7.73 25.96
N SER A 495 -16.52 -9.01 25.92
CA SER A 495 -17.86 -9.57 26.02
C SER A 495 -18.59 -9.02 27.24
N SER A 496 -19.38 -7.97 27.01
CA SER A 496 -20.63 -7.72 27.73
C SER A 496 -21.52 -6.91 26.82
N SER A 497 -22.76 -7.37 26.65
CA SER A 497 -23.83 -6.68 25.97
C SER A 497 -24.02 -5.29 26.58
N SER A 498 -23.38 -4.28 26.00
CA SER A 498 -23.49 -2.89 26.44
C SER A 498 -24.03 -2.03 25.31
N ALA A 499 -25.29 -1.67 25.47
CA ALA A 499 -25.80 -0.33 25.27
C ALA A 499 -25.22 0.54 24.16
N THR A 500 -23.99 1.03 24.31
CA THR A 500 -23.39 2.02 23.43
C THR A 500 -22.99 1.46 22.05
N GLY A 501 -22.77 0.14 21.94
CA GLY A 501 -22.34 -0.49 20.68
C GLY A 501 -23.39 -0.42 19.56
N LYS A 502 -24.67 -0.65 19.89
CA LYS A 502 -25.75 -0.62 18.89
C LYS A 502 -26.03 0.79 18.39
N ARG A 503 -25.94 1.80 19.26
CA ARG A 503 -26.02 3.22 18.87
C ARG A 503 -24.92 3.58 17.86
N GLN A 504 -23.69 3.21 18.14
CA GLN A 504 -22.59 3.51 17.23
C GLN A 504 -22.70 2.74 15.91
N ALA A 505 -23.14 1.47 15.97
CA ALA A 505 -23.41 0.67 14.78
C ALA A 505 -24.53 1.29 13.92
N PHE A 506 -25.59 1.81 14.53
CA PHE A 506 -26.69 2.49 13.84
C PHE A 506 -26.24 3.77 13.14
N ILE A 507 -25.45 4.60 13.82
CA ILE A 507 -24.90 5.83 13.25
C ILE A 507 -24.00 5.51 12.05
N LYS A 508 -23.04 4.60 12.21
CA LYS A 508 -22.15 4.17 11.12
C LYS A 508 -22.94 3.57 9.96
N ALA A 509 -23.97 2.78 10.25
CA ALA A 509 -24.83 2.21 9.23
C ALA A 509 -25.59 3.28 8.45
N ALA A 510 -26.13 4.31 9.11
CA ALA A 510 -26.77 5.44 8.45
C ALA A 510 -25.75 6.22 7.58
N GLU A 511 -24.56 6.49 8.11
CA GLU A 511 -23.46 7.17 7.40
C GLU A 511 -22.97 6.39 6.17
N SER A 512 -23.06 5.06 6.16
CA SER A 512 -22.69 4.23 4.99
C SER A 512 -23.55 4.47 3.75
N PHE A 513 -24.70 5.12 3.90
CA PHE A 513 -25.57 5.49 2.79
C PHE A 513 -25.26 6.89 2.24
N ALA A 514 -24.33 7.65 2.83
CA ALA A 514 -23.96 8.96 2.32
C ALA A 514 -23.54 8.89 0.84
N GLY A 515 -24.08 9.79 0.02
CA GLY A 515 -23.87 9.81 -1.43
C GLY A 515 -24.82 8.91 -2.23
N TRP A 516 -25.68 8.10 -1.58
CA TRP A 516 -26.69 7.32 -2.30
C TRP A 516 -27.81 8.22 -2.83
N LYS A 517 -28.49 7.78 -3.91
CA LYS A 517 -29.61 8.52 -4.48
C LYS A 517 -30.84 8.46 -3.56
N TYR A 518 -31.62 9.54 -3.56
CA TYR A 518 -32.94 9.54 -2.93
C TYR A 518 -33.96 8.96 -3.92
N SER A 519 -34.72 7.95 -3.53
CA SER A 519 -35.87 7.45 -4.29
C SER A 519 -36.88 6.76 -3.38
N GLN A 520 -38.16 7.11 -3.51
CA GLN A 520 -39.25 6.38 -2.85
C GLN A 520 -39.58 5.06 -3.56
N GLU A 521 -39.52 5.03 -4.89
CA GLU A 521 -39.79 3.84 -5.69
C GLU A 521 -38.73 2.76 -5.49
N PHE A 522 -37.44 3.13 -5.50
CA PHE A 522 -36.31 2.21 -5.39
C PHE A 522 -35.70 2.15 -3.99
N ARG A 523 -36.49 2.54 -2.96
CA ARG A 523 -36.03 2.81 -1.59
C ARG A 523 -35.36 1.63 -0.86
N MET A 524 -35.54 0.41 -1.37
CA MET A 524 -34.97 -0.84 -0.81
C MET A 524 -33.86 -1.46 -1.66
N THR A 525 -33.45 -0.82 -2.75
CA THR A 525 -32.40 -1.33 -3.65
C THR A 525 -30.99 -1.06 -3.12
N ASN A 526 -29.95 -1.56 -3.78
CA ASN A 526 -28.55 -1.41 -3.36
C ASN A 526 -27.89 -0.08 -3.80
N TRP A 527 -28.64 0.87 -4.37
CA TRP A 527 -28.11 2.16 -4.80
C TRP A 527 -28.98 3.38 -4.43
N ALA A 528 -30.19 3.16 -3.88
CA ALA A 528 -31.08 4.24 -3.44
C ALA A 528 -31.81 3.94 -2.12
N VAL A 529 -32.21 5.01 -1.44
CA VAL A 529 -33.04 5.02 -0.21
C VAL A 529 -33.98 6.23 -0.22
N ASP A 530 -35.07 6.17 0.55
CA ASP A 530 -35.80 7.36 1.02
C ASP A 530 -35.47 7.64 2.50
N CYS A 531 -36.04 8.71 3.07
CA CYS A 531 -35.70 9.11 4.44
C CYS A 531 -36.04 8.04 5.50
N SER A 532 -37.13 7.30 5.33
CA SER A 532 -37.56 6.26 6.28
C SER A 532 -36.84 4.92 6.10
N SER A 533 -36.54 4.52 4.87
CA SER A 533 -35.77 3.31 4.55
C SER A 533 -34.28 3.49 4.86
N LEU A 534 -33.73 4.71 4.80
CA LEU A 534 -32.41 5.02 5.35
C LEU A 534 -32.34 4.61 6.83
N VAL A 535 -33.30 5.08 7.64
CA VAL A 535 -33.39 4.75 9.07
C VAL A 535 -33.62 3.25 9.26
N GLY A 536 -34.61 2.66 8.59
CA GLY A 536 -34.94 1.25 8.75
C GLY A 536 -33.81 0.29 8.35
N ARG A 537 -33.10 0.57 7.26
CA ARG A 537 -31.96 -0.24 6.81
C ARG A 537 -30.74 -0.04 7.70
N ALA A 538 -30.52 1.16 8.22
CA ALA A 538 -29.49 1.39 9.23
C ALA A 538 -29.79 0.62 10.53
N MET A 539 -31.06 0.54 10.94
CA MET A 539 -31.46 -0.28 12.10
C MET A 539 -31.21 -1.77 11.86
N VAL A 540 -31.48 -2.29 10.65
CA VAL A 540 -31.15 -3.70 10.30
C VAL A 540 -29.65 -3.96 10.34
N LYS A 541 -28.85 -3.10 9.69
CA LYS A 541 -27.37 -3.22 9.69
C LYS A 541 -26.78 -3.15 11.10
N ALA A 542 -27.44 -2.44 12.02
CA ALA A 542 -27.04 -2.31 13.42
C ALA A 542 -27.60 -3.41 14.34
N GLY A 543 -28.35 -4.38 13.81
CA GLY A 543 -28.97 -5.45 14.61
C GLY A 543 -30.05 -4.95 15.58
N LEU A 544 -30.68 -3.81 15.30
CA LEU A 544 -31.76 -3.22 16.12
C LEU A 544 -33.15 -3.70 15.72
N THR A 545 -33.29 -4.19 14.49
CA THR A 545 -34.52 -4.80 13.99
C THR A 545 -34.18 -5.76 12.86
N GLN A 546 -35.04 -6.73 12.59
CA GLN A 546 -34.91 -7.58 11.41
C GLN A 546 -35.71 -7.03 10.22
N ASN A 547 -36.59 -6.04 10.44
CA ASN A 547 -37.44 -5.46 9.41
C ASN A 547 -37.11 -3.99 9.14
N ALA A 548 -36.56 -3.73 7.94
CA ALA A 548 -36.22 -2.39 7.47
C ALA A 548 -37.44 -1.59 6.95
N GLN A 549 -38.61 -2.21 6.78
CA GLN A 549 -39.80 -1.53 6.28
C GLN A 549 -40.38 -0.62 7.36
N MET A 550 -40.48 0.68 7.04
CA MET A 550 -41.17 1.69 7.84
C MET A 550 -41.53 2.89 6.95
N THR A 551 -42.44 3.73 7.45
CA THR A 551 -42.77 5.03 6.86
C THR A 551 -42.67 6.12 7.91
N THR A 552 -42.41 7.36 7.49
CA THR A 552 -42.25 8.49 8.42
C THR A 552 -43.48 8.71 9.31
N GLY A 553 -44.69 8.47 8.78
CA GLY A 553 -45.95 8.60 9.52
C GLY A 553 -46.19 7.55 10.61
N THR A 554 -45.52 6.39 10.54
CA THR A 554 -45.69 5.31 11.52
C THR A 554 -44.83 5.48 12.78
N ILE A 555 -43.73 6.24 12.71
CA ILE A 555 -42.76 6.39 13.81
C ILE A 555 -43.39 6.90 15.13
N PRO A 556 -44.30 7.89 15.14
CA PRO A 556 -44.93 8.36 16.39
C PRO A 556 -45.74 7.32 17.15
N GLY A 557 -46.28 6.30 16.45
CA GLY A 557 -47.09 5.23 17.03
C GLY A 557 -46.38 3.88 17.13
N ASP A 558 -45.13 3.78 16.66
CA ASP A 558 -44.38 2.53 16.61
C ASP A 558 -43.65 2.29 17.94
N SER A 559 -43.94 1.14 18.56
CA SER A 559 -43.44 0.76 19.89
C SER A 559 -41.92 0.63 19.97
N ARG A 560 -41.22 0.52 18.83
CA ARG A 560 -39.76 0.52 18.75
C ARG A 560 -39.13 1.87 19.06
N PHE A 561 -39.90 2.96 19.08
CA PHE A 561 -39.39 4.29 19.32
C PHE A 561 -39.92 4.91 20.62
N GLN A 562 -39.13 5.80 21.20
CA GLN A 562 -39.50 6.61 22.35
C GLN A 562 -39.32 8.07 21.98
N ARG A 563 -40.35 8.89 22.16
CA ARG A 563 -40.26 10.34 21.89
C ARG A 563 -39.35 11.02 22.90
N ILE A 564 -38.46 11.88 22.42
CA ILE A 564 -37.45 12.60 23.21
C ILE A 564 -37.54 14.10 22.93
N ASN A 565 -37.36 14.91 23.99
CA ASN A 565 -37.31 16.37 23.87
C ASN A 565 -36.00 16.83 23.20
N LYS A 566 -36.03 17.95 22.47
CA LYS A 566 -34.86 18.45 21.72
C LYS A 566 -33.61 18.65 22.58
N SER A 567 -33.76 19.05 23.83
CA SER A 567 -32.65 19.23 24.79
C SER A 567 -31.99 17.91 25.23
N GLN A 568 -32.64 16.77 24.99
CA GLN A 568 -32.18 15.44 25.38
C GLN A 568 -31.69 14.60 24.19
N LEU A 569 -31.58 15.22 23.01
CA LEU A 569 -31.10 14.58 21.80
C LEU A 569 -29.67 14.08 21.99
N LYS A 570 -29.46 12.81 21.65
CA LYS A 570 -28.16 12.16 21.57
C LYS A 570 -27.88 11.72 20.14
N PRO A 571 -26.62 11.69 19.69
CA PRO A 571 -26.26 11.12 18.40
C PRO A 571 -26.88 9.72 18.22
N GLY A 572 -27.50 9.43 17.09
CA GLY A 572 -28.26 8.21 16.83
C GLY A 572 -29.76 8.32 17.13
N ASP A 573 -30.23 9.42 17.68
CA ASP A 573 -31.67 9.70 17.75
C ASP A 573 -32.19 10.15 16.37
N ILE A 574 -33.44 9.81 16.08
CA ILE A 574 -34.14 10.12 14.84
C ILE A 574 -34.85 11.45 15.01
N LEU A 575 -34.48 12.42 14.19
CA LEU A 575 -35.13 13.72 14.08
C LEU A 575 -36.36 13.55 13.20
N TRP A 576 -37.50 14.03 13.68
CA TRP A 576 -38.78 13.81 13.01
C TRP A 576 -39.53 15.12 12.80
N GLN A 577 -40.13 15.25 11.62
CA GLN A 577 -41.20 16.19 11.29
C GLN A 577 -42.23 15.47 10.41
N SER A 578 -43.41 16.05 10.23
CA SER A 578 -44.40 15.48 9.32
C SER A 578 -43.78 15.29 7.92
N GLY A 579 -43.83 14.05 7.41
CA GLY A 579 -43.30 13.70 6.09
C GLY A 579 -41.79 13.44 5.99
N HIS A 580 -40.98 13.71 7.01
CA HIS A 580 -39.52 13.60 6.90
C HIS A 580 -38.78 13.20 8.17
N VAL A 581 -37.70 12.44 8.01
CA VAL A 581 -36.83 12.01 9.11
C VAL A 581 -35.35 12.08 8.76
N GLY A 582 -34.51 12.24 9.77
CA GLY A 582 -33.06 12.16 9.65
C GLY A 582 -32.41 11.62 10.92
N VAL A 583 -31.17 11.17 10.84
CA VAL A 583 -30.42 10.62 11.99
C VAL A 583 -29.51 11.71 12.56
N PHE A 584 -29.73 12.10 13.81
CA PHE A 584 -28.90 13.09 14.49
C PHE A 584 -27.49 12.56 14.73
N LEU A 585 -26.47 13.34 14.41
CA LEU A 585 -25.06 12.95 14.57
C LEU A 585 -24.35 13.71 15.70
N GLY A 586 -25.07 14.57 16.42
CA GLY A 586 -24.48 15.49 17.39
C GLY A 586 -23.94 16.78 16.75
N ASN A 587 -23.47 17.72 17.56
CA ASN A 587 -22.86 18.99 17.13
C ASN A 587 -23.66 19.73 16.03
N ASN A 588 -25.00 19.77 16.17
CA ASN A 588 -25.92 20.40 15.23
C ASN A 588 -25.94 19.79 13.80
N ARG A 589 -25.50 18.54 13.65
CA ARG A 589 -25.43 17.80 12.39
C ARG A 589 -26.38 16.61 12.36
N LEU A 590 -26.84 16.26 11.17
CA LEU A 590 -27.57 15.02 10.90
C LEU A 590 -27.16 14.43 9.55
N ILE A 591 -27.54 13.18 9.31
CA ILE A 591 -27.58 12.57 7.98
C ILE A 591 -29.03 12.25 7.61
N GLU A 592 -29.39 12.53 6.36
CA GLU A 592 -30.74 12.30 5.85
C GLU A 592 -30.70 12.01 4.36
N ALA A 593 -31.70 11.27 3.88
CA ALA A 593 -32.03 11.24 2.47
C ALA A 593 -32.90 12.48 2.19
N ALA A 594 -32.30 13.57 1.69
CA ALA A 594 -32.93 14.89 1.68
C ALA A 594 -33.98 15.05 0.58
N THR A 595 -33.57 14.94 -0.69
CA THR A 595 -34.43 15.11 -1.88
C THR A 595 -33.86 14.33 -3.07
N PRO A 596 -34.63 14.05 -4.14
CA PRO A 596 -34.13 13.41 -5.36
C PRO A 596 -32.86 14.04 -5.97
N SER A 597 -32.71 15.36 -5.89
CA SER A 597 -31.55 16.08 -6.43
C SER A 597 -30.33 16.05 -5.53
N GLN A 598 -30.51 15.87 -4.22
CA GLN A 598 -29.40 15.88 -3.25
C GLN A 598 -28.98 14.48 -2.82
N GLY A 599 -29.89 13.52 -2.77
CA GLY A 599 -29.62 12.18 -2.26
C GLY A 599 -29.43 12.15 -0.75
N VAL A 600 -28.60 11.22 -0.27
CA VAL A 600 -28.25 11.09 1.14
C VAL A 600 -27.06 11.98 1.47
N VAL A 601 -27.30 12.97 2.32
CA VAL A 601 -26.33 14.05 2.60
C VAL A 601 -26.23 14.35 4.08
N TYR A 602 -25.11 14.96 4.46
CA TYR A 602 -24.94 15.56 5.77
C TYR A 602 -25.52 16.96 5.77
N SER A 603 -26.45 17.21 6.69
CA SER A 603 -27.15 18.48 6.82
C SER A 603 -27.02 19.06 8.23
N LYS A 604 -27.29 20.36 8.35
CA LYS A 604 -27.46 21.00 9.66
C LYS A 604 -28.87 20.73 10.20
N LEU A 605 -29.00 20.55 11.52
CA LEU A 605 -30.26 20.27 12.20
C LEU A 605 -31.33 21.33 11.89
N GLY A 606 -30.96 22.61 12.01
CA GLY A 606 -31.87 23.74 11.81
C GLY A 606 -33.10 23.67 12.72
N ASN A 607 -34.15 24.42 12.37
CA ASN A 607 -35.39 24.50 13.17
C ASN A 607 -36.55 23.64 12.64
N ARG A 608 -36.34 22.90 11.55
CA ARG A 608 -37.41 22.20 10.81
C ARG A 608 -37.99 20.98 11.54
N PHE A 609 -37.15 20.18 12.21
CA PHE A 609 -37.62 19.01 12.93
C PHE A 609 -38.42 19.41 14.17
N THR A 610 -39.58 18.80 14.38
CA THR A 610 -40.48 19.16 15.49
C THR A 610 -40.10 18.45 16.78
N CYS A 611 -39.62 17.22 16.71
CA CYS A 611 -39.18 16.44 17.86
C CYS A 611 -38.16 15.35 17.50
N GLY A 612 -37.62 14.67 18.51
CA GLY A 612 -36.73 13.51 18.34
C GLY A 612 -37.39 12.21 18.79
N TYR A 613 -36.91 11.10 18.26
CA TYR A 613 -37.27 9.75 18.67
C TYR A 613 -36.00 8.93 18.90
N ARG A 614 -35.92 8.24 20.02
CA ARG A 614 -34.85 7.28 20.31
C ARG A 614 -35.35 5.87 20.06
N ILE A 615 -34.55 5.06 19.36
CA ILE A 615 -34.83 3.64 19.16
C ILE A 615 -34.69 2.92 20.51
N ARG A 616 -35.69 2.16 20.93
CA ARG A 616 -35.63 1.37 22.17
C ARG A 616 -34.63 0.23 22.01
N GLY A 617 -33.82 -0.01 23.04
CA GLY A 617 -32.72 -0.99 22.99
C GLY A 617 -31.50 -0.53 22.19
N ILE A 618 -31.47 0.72 21.70
CA ILE A 618 -30.26 1.29 21.07
C ILE A 618 -29.16 1.61 22.08
N ASP A 619 -29.56 1.82 23.32
CA ASP A 619 -28.70 2.06 24.49
C ASP A 619 -28.76 0.88 25.47
N GLY A 620 -29.15 -0.32 25.02
CA GLY A 620 -29.21 -1.52 25.88
C GLY A 620 -30.63 -1.78 26.32
#